data_AF-A0A1I3KFC3-F1
#
_entry.id   AF-A0A1I3KFC3-F1
#
_cell.length_a   1.000
_cell.length_b   1.000
_cell.length_c   1.000
_cell.angle_alpha   90.00
_cell.angle_beta   90.00
_cell.angle_gamma   90.00
#
_symmetry.space_group_name_H-M   'P 1'
#
loop_
_entity.id
_entity.type
_entity.pdbx_description
1 polymer ?
#
loop_
_entity_poly.entity_id
_entity_poly.type
_entity_poly.pdbx_seq_one_letter_code
_entity_poly.pdbx_strand_id
1 'polypeptide(L)'
;MKRVADTATLAHGCTMADIDALARRAALYRHSTLIDPEEAVAIAWLAIVEDLYTEESTPTRFDLIVAGTRALSGEIKRMISYHGINAGTTRDQANGSAAPKIQQYWSAHHNHAEGDFTERVAERLTLPVVLSVLTAKQYDVIATLAAFDGDTTAAAKALGMEKPAYLSTLRRGRHQILAVWHEHETPHSQVRVLDPSKCYNGHDRAEHSIQGPNGKWACLKCRSKNAVRHSRNHRERQKTAALWAETYSSPT
;
A
#
# COMPACT_ATOMS: atom_id res chain seq x y z
N MET A 1 -12.99 23.98 -40.79
CA MET A 1 -12.10 23.38 -41.81
C MET A 1 -11.88 21.92 -41.45
N LYS A 2 -12.25 20.96 -42.32
CA LYS A 2 -11.86 19.54 -42.15
C LYS A 2 -10.35 19.42 -42.35
N ARG A 3 -9.66 18.66 -41.50
CA ARG A 3 -8.20 18.45 -41.63
C ARG A 3 -7.96 17.50 -42.80
N VAL A 4 -6.82 17.62 -43.47
CA VAL A 4 -6.43 16.73 -44.61
C VAL A 4 -6.43 15.25 -44.19
N ALA A 5 -6.11 14.98 -42.93
CA ALA A 5 -6.22 13.65 -42.33
C ALA A 5 -7.66 13.09 -42.40
N ASP A 6 -8.70 13.91 -42.26
CA ASP A 6 -10.10 13.47 -42.28
C ASP A 6 -10.56 13.03 -43.68
N THR A 7 -9.83 13.42 -44.73
CA THR A 7 -10.14 13.12 -46.14
C THR A 7 -9.22 12.09 -46.77
N ALA A 8 -8.20 11.62 -46.04
CA ALA A 8 -7.29 10.61 -46.55
C ALA A 8 -8.05 9.32 -46.85
N THR A 9 -7.94 8.87 -48.11
CA THR A 9 -8.60 7.67 -48.60
C THR A 9 -7.78 6.43 -48.23
N LEU A 10 -8.44 5.44 -47.67
CA LEU A 10 -7.93 4.12 -47.34
C LEU A 10 -8.41 3.11 -48.40
N ALA A 11 -8.07 1.83 -48.20
CA ALA A 11 -8.53 0.74 -49.05
C ALA A 11 -10.06 0.73 -49.23
N HIS A 12 -10.51 0.19 -50.37
CA HIS A 12 -11.93 0.03 -50.70
C HIS A 12 -12.75 1.34 -50.71
N GLY A 13 -12.09 2.48 -50.92
CA GLY A 13 -12.74 3.80 -51.03
C GLY A 13 -13.23 4.38 -49.70
N CYS A 14 -12.89 3.76 -48.57
CA CYS A 14 -13.20 4.29 -47.24
C CYS A 14 -12.30 5.50 -46.93
N THR A 15 -12.79 6.47 -46.17
CA THR A 15 -11.94 7.56 -45.65
C THR A 15 -11.53 7.30 -44.19
N MET A 16 -10.46 7.94 -43.69
CA MET A 16 -10.13 7.87 -42.26
C MET A 16 -11.29 8.35 -41.37
N ALA A 17 -12.07 9.34 -41.83
CA ALA A 17 -13.27 9.79 -41.10
C ALA A 17 -14.37 8.74 -41.06
N ASP A 18 -14.54 7.94 -42.13
CA ASP A 18 -15.46 6.80 -42.11
C ASP A 18 -15.03 5.76 -41.08
N ILE A 19 -13.73 5.44 -41.03
CA ILE A 19 -13.20 4.47 -40.07
C ILE A 19 -13.33 4.97 -38.64
N ASP A 20 -13.03 6.23 -38.35
CA ASP A 20 -13.22 6.81 -37.00
C ASP A 20 -14.69 6.76 -36.58
N ALA A 21 -15.62 7.09 -37.48
CA ALA A 21 -17.05 7.00 -37.20
C ALA A 21 -17.50 5.56 -36.93
N LEU A 22 -17.00 4.58 -37.69
CA LEU A 22 -17.31 3.16 -37.49
C LEU A 22 -16.70 2.62 -36.20
N ALA A 23 -15.47 3.00 -35.86
CA ALA A 23 -14.80 2.61 -34.63
C ALA A 23 -15.53 3.12 -33.39
N ARG A 24 -15.94 4.40 -33.39
CA ARG A 24 -16.79 4.97 -32.34
C ARG A 24 -18.11 4.23 -32.23
N ARG A 25 -18.72 3.87 -33.37
CA ARG A 25 -19.97 3.10 -33.38
C ARG A 25 -19.79 1.71 -32.80
N ALA A 26 -18.71 1.01 -33.14
CA ALA A 26 -18.37 -0.30 -32.57
C ALA A 26 -18.12 -0.20 -31.06
N ALA A 27 -17.39 0.82 -30.60
CA ALA A 27 -17.09 1.05 -29.18
C ALA A 27 -18.35 1.27 -28.31
N LEU A 28 -19.47 1.71 -28.89
CA LEU A 28 -20.76 1.82 -28.17
C LEU A 28 -21.38 0.47 -27.84
N TYR A 29 -21.07 -0.59 -28.59
CA TYR A 29 -21.59 -1.94 -28.34
C TYR A 29 -20.78 -2.70 -27.28
N ARG A 30 -19.78 -2.06 -26.65
CA ARG A 30 -19.06 -2.67 -25.53
C ARG A 30 -20.02 -2.86 -24.34
N HIS A 31 -19.97 -4.02 -23.72
CA HIS A 31 -20.78 -4.36 -22.54
C HIS A 31 -20.01 -4.22 -21.21
N SER A 32 -18.77 -3.72 -21.24
CA SER A 32 -17.88 -3.65 -20.08
C SER A 32 -17.28 -2.26 -19.90
N THR A 33 -17.04 -1.89 -18.64
CA THR A 33 -16.34 -0.66 -18.22
C THR A 33 -14.85 -0.89 -17.93
N LEU A 34 -14.33 -2.10 -18.21
CA LEU A 34 -12.92 -2.44 -17.96
C LEU A 34 -11.96 -1.73 -18.92
N ILE A 35 -12.43 -1.34 -20.09
CA ILE A 35 -11.66 -0.62 -21.10
C ILE A 35 -12.14 0.83 -21.11
N ASP A 36 -11.19 1.77 -21.08
CA ASP A 36 -11.49 3.19 -21.18
C ASP A 36 -12.21 3.50 -22.52
N PRO A 37 -13.16 4.46 -22.56
CA PRO A 37 -13.87 4.77 -23.79
C PRO A 37 -12.95 5.16 -24.97
N GLU A 38 -11.85 5.87 -24.74
CA GLU A 38 -10.92 6.26 -25.80
C GLU A 38 -10.09 5.06 -26.29
N GLU A 39 -9.65 4.23 -25.36
CA GLU A 39 -8.94 2.99 -25.67
C GLU A 39 -9.83 2.01 -26.45
N ALA A 40 -11.12 1.92 -26.11
CA ALA A 40 -12.08 1.12 -26.84
C ALA A 40 -12.25 1.59 -28.30
N VAL A 41 -12.22 2.90 -28.54
CA VAL A 41 -12.24 3.45 -29.90
C VAL A 41 -10.95 3.08 -30.63
N ALA A 42 -9.78 3.20 -29.98
CA ALA A 42 -8.50 2.86 -30.59
C ALA A 42 -8.40 1.37 -30.98
N ILE A 43 -8.82 0.46 -30.10
CA ILE A 43 -8.85 -0.99 -30.37
C ILE A 43 -9.79 -1.30 -31.54
N ALA A 44 -11.00 -0.74 -31.53
CA ALA A 44 -11.95 -0.96 -32.61
C ALA A 44 -11.43 -0.38 -33.94
N TRP A 45 -10.80 0.79 -33.91
CA TRP A 45 -10.20 1.42 -35.08
C TRP A 45 -9.12 0.55 -35.70
N LEU A 46 -8.18 0.04 -34.90
CA LEU A 46 -7.11 -0.82 -35.40
C LEU A 46 -7.68 -2.10 -36.02
N ALA A 47 -8.61 -2.76 -35.34
CA ALA A 47 -9.23 -3.99 -35.84
C ALA A 47 -10.00 -3.76 -37.15
N ILE A 48 -10.69 -2.63 -37.28
CA ILE A 48 -11.38 -2.26 -38.52
C ILE A 48 -10.38 -2.05 -39.66
N VAL A 49 -9.26 -1.39 -39.39
CA VAL A 49 -8.22 -1.16 -40.40
C VAL A 49 -7.57 -2.48 -40.82
N GLU A 50 -7.23 -3.36 -39.87
CA GLU A 50 -6.68 -4.68 -40.17
C GLU A 50 -7.62 -5.50 -41.06
N ASP A 51 -8.91 -5.56 -40.71
CA ASP A 51 -9.95 -6.28 -41.48
C ASP A 51 -10.10 -5.67 -42.89
N LEU A 52 -10.12 -4.33 -42.99
CA LEU A 52 -10.20 -3.60 -44.26
C LEU A 52 -9.03 -3.89 -45.22
N TYR A 53 -7.82 -4.09 -44.70
CA TYR A 53 -6.63 -4.39 -45.50
C TYR A 53 -6.41 -5.90 -45.72
N THR A 54 -7.12 -6.76 -44.99
CA THR A 54 -7.04 -8.21 -45.14
C THR A 54 -8.03 -8.72 -46.19
N GLU A 55 -9.19 -8.07 -46.32
CA GLU A 55 -10.25 -8.52 -47.21
C GLU A 55 -9.99 -8.14 -48.68
N GLU A 56 -10.07 -9.12 -49.59
CA GLU A 56 -9.89 -8.90 -51.03
C GLU A 56 -11.09 -8.18 -51.67
N SER A 57 -12.30 -8.40 -51.16
CA SER A 57 -13.53 -7.73 -51.59
C SER A 57 -13.90 -6.59 -50.65
N THR A 58 -14.56 -5.54 -51.18
CA THR A 58 -15.01 -4.40 -50.40
C THR A 58 -15.94 -4.84 -49.25
N PRO A 59 -15.49 -4.75 -47.98
CA PRO A 59 -16.31 -5.15 -46.84
C PRO A 59 -17.45 -4.17 -46.62
N THR A 60 -18.59 -4.65 -46.12
CA THR A 60 -19.69 -3.75 -45.80
C THR A 60 -19.38 -2.98 -44.51
N ARG A 61 -20.05 -1.82 -44.32
CA ARG A 61 -19.93 -1.06 -43.06
C ARG A 61 -20.32 -1.89 -41.83
N PHE A 62 -21.24 -2.84 -42.00
CA PHE A 62 -21.65 -3.73 -40.92
C PHE A 62 -20.53 -4.72 -40.56
N ASP A 63 -19.85 -5.30 -41.55
CA ASP A 63 -18.74 -6.24 -41.35
C ASP A 63 -17.61 -5.56 -40.55
N LEU A 64 -17.27 -4.32 -40.90
CA LEU A 64 -16.27 -3.54 -40.17
C LEU A 64 -16.69 -3.28 -38.70
N ILE A 65 -17.96 -2.93 -38.44
CA ILE A 65 -18.45 -2.77 -37.06
C ILE A 65 -18.36 -4.10 -36.30
N VAL A 66 -18.68 -5.22 -36.95
CA VAL A 66 -18.56 -6.56 -36.36
C VAL A 66 -17.09 -6.89 -36.06
N ALA A 67 -16.15 -6.56 -36.94
CA ALA A 67 -14.72 -6.74 -36.71
C ALA A 67 -14.25 -5.96 -35.46
N GLY A 68 -14.64 -4.69 -35.34
CA GLY A 68 -14.33 -3.85 -34.17
C GLY A 68 -14.92 -4.39 -32.86
N THR A 69 -16.20 -4.80 -32.87
CA THR A 69 -16.86 -5.34 -31.66
C THR A 69 -16.31 -6.71 -31.24
N ARG A 70 -15.90 -7.54 -32.20
CA ARG A 70 -15.22 -8.82 -31.96
C ARG A 70 -13.86 -8.60 -31.28
N ALA A 71 -13.06 -7.64 -31.76
CA ALA A 71 -11.77 -7.31 -31.16
C ALA A 71 -11.92 -6.82 -29.72
N LEU A 72 -12.88 -5.91 -29.46
CA LEU A 72 -13.20 -5.44 -28.12
C LEU A 72 -13.64 -6.57 -27.18
N SER A 73 -14.50 -7.46 -27.64
CA SER A 73 -14.95 -8.61 -26.86
C SER A 73 -13.78 -9.54 -26.51
N GLY A 74 -12.83 -9.70 -27.43
CA GLY A 74 -11.60 -10.46 -27.22
C GLY A 74 -10.68 -9.82 -26.18
N GLU A 75 -10.47 -8.51 -26.24
CA GLU A 75 -9.68 -7.76 -25.25
C GLU A 75 -10.31 -7.83 -23.86
N ILE A 76 -11.61 -7.57 -23.75
CA ILE A 76 -12.34 -7.66 -22.49
C ILE A 76 -12.17 -9.06 -21.88
N LYS A 77 -12.32 -10.12 -22.69
CA LYS A 77 -12.11 -11.50 -22.21
C LYS A 77 -10.67 -11.74 -21.73
N ARG A 78 -9.67 -11.20 -22.41
CA ARG A 78 -8.26 -11.27 -21.98
C ARG A 78 -8.03 -10.54 -20.67
N MET A 79 -8.51 -9.30 -20.53
CA MET A 79 -8.41 -8.53 -19.29
C MET A 79 -9.07 -9.26 -18.11
N ILE A 80 -10.30 -9.74 -18.31
CA ILE A 80 -11.02 -10.52 -17.30
C ILE A 80 -10.20 -11.77 -16.89
N SER A 81 -9.59 -12.47 -17.87
CA SER A 81 -8.71 -13.60 -17.61
C SER A 81 -7.43 -13.22 -16.86
N TYR A 82 -6.78 -12.09 -17.18
CA TYR A 82 -5.59 -11.61 -16.48
C TYR A 82 -5.90 -11.24 -15.03
N HIS A 83 -7.07 -10.68 -14.79
CA HIS A 83 -7.58 -10.42 -13.44
C HIS A 83 -8.15 -11.66 -12.75
N GLY A 84 -8.07 -12.80 -13.42
CA GLY A 84 -8.46 -14.08 -12.85
C GLY A 84 -9.92 -14.25 -12.59
N ILE A 85 -10.77 -13.55 -13.33
CA ILE A 85 -12.22 -13.74 -13.30
C ILE A 85 -12.55 -14.74 -14.40
N ASN A 86 -13.40 -15.73 -14.12
CA ASN A 86 -13.82 -16.68 -15.14
C ASN A 86 -14.90 -16.07 -16.02
N ALA A 87 -14.55 -15.60 -17.22
CA ALA A 87 -15.50 -15.28 -18.29
C ALA A 87 -15.98 -16.57 -18.99
N GLY A 88 -16.70 -17.44 -18.26
CA GLY A 88 -17.03 -18.76 -18.78
C GLY A 88 -18.18 -19.47 -18.08
N THR A 89 -19.36 -19.36 -18.71
CA THR A 89 -20.52 -20.27 -18.66
C THR A 89 -21.48 -20.18 -17.48
N THR A 90 -22.76 -20.07 -17.87
CA THR A 90 -23.99 -20.28 -17.11
C THR A 90 -24.38 -19.24 -16.06
N ARG A 91 -25.70 -19.00 -16.08
CA ARG A 91 -26.62 -18.08 -15.38
C ARG A 91 -26.38 -17.84 -13.88
N ASP A 92 -25.44 -18.55 -13.25
CA ASP A 92 -25.18 -18.53 -11.81
C ASP A 92 -23.95 -17.70 -11.39
N GLN A 93 -23.18 -17.15 -12.35
CA GLN A 93 -22.01 -16.29 -12.07
C GLN A 93 -22.27 -14.79 -12.21
N ALA A 94 -23.48 -14.32 -11.90
CA ALA A 94 -23.75 -12.89 -11.74
C ALA A 94 -22.94 -12.22 -10.61
N ASN A 95 -22.12 -12.98 -9.87
CA ASN A 95 -21.33 -12.52 -8.73
C ASN A 95 -19.80 -12.52 -8.94
N GLY A 96 -19.30 -12.60 -10.18
CA GLY A 96 -17.88 -12.32 -10.47
C GLY A 96 -16.89 -13.10 -9.61
N SER A 97 -17.10 -14.41 -9.45
CA SER A 97 -16.21 -15.22 -8.62
C SER A 97 -14.83 -15.35 -9.27
N ALA A 98 -13.80 -14.99 -8.50
CA ALA A 98 -12.42 -15.20 -8.88
C ALA A 98 -12.18 -16.69 -9.18
N ALA A 99 -11.38 -16.98 -10.20
CA ALA A 99 -10.98 -18.33 -10.55
C ALA A 99 -10.36 -19.00 -9.30
N PRO A 100 -10.76 -20.23 -8.94
CA PRO A 100 -10.40 -20.83 -7.65
C PRO A 100 -8.90 -20.84 -7.36
N LYS A 101 -8.06 -21.04 -8.38
CA LYS A 101 -6.60 -21.03 -8.24
C LYS A 101 -6.01 -19.63 -8.02
N ILE A 102 -6.61 -18.60 -8.61
CA ILE A 102 -6.20 -17.21 -8.42
C ILE A 102 -6.66 -16.74 -7.03
N GLN A 103 -7.89 -17.06 -6.65
CA GLN A 103 -8.34 -16.83 -5.28
C GLN A 103 -7.44 -17.56 -4.28
N GLN A 104 -7.06 -18.81 -4.54
CA GLN A 104 -6.14 -19.57 -3.68
C GLN A 104 -4.75 -18.92 -3.60
N TYR A 105 -4.17 -18.46 -4.70
CA TYR A 105 -2.89 -17.74 -4.69
C TYR A 105 -2.95 -16.49 -3.81
N TRP A 106 -3.93 -15.61 -4.04
CA TRP A 106 -4.06 -14.35 -3.31
C TRP A 106 -4.53 -14.52 -1.86
N SER A 107 -5.38 -15.50 -1.57
CA SER A 107 -5.86 -15.79 -0.21
C SER A 107 -4.87 -16.60 0.62
N ALA A 108 -4.03 -17.44 -0.01
CA ALA A 108 -2.95 -18.15 0.70
C ALA A 108 -1.91 -17.16 1.23
N HIS A 109 -1.57 -16.12 0.47
CA HIS A 109 -0.69 -15.03 0.95
C HIS A 109 -1.22 -14.29 2.18
N HIS A 110 -2.52 -14.36 2.49
CA HIS A 110 -3.10 -13.70 3.67
C HIS A 110 -3.21 -14.61 4.90
N ASN A 111 -3.08 -15.93 4.73
CA ASN A 111 -3.32 -16.92 5.79
C ASN A 111 -2.05 -17.61 6.31
N HIS A 112 -0.86 -17.21 5.87
CA HIS A 112 0.37 -17.69 6.47
C HIS A 112 0.70 -16.90 7.74
N ALA A 113 0.21 -17.42 8.86
CA ALA A 113 0.87 -17.23 10.15
C ALA A 113 2.34 -17.68 10.00
N GLU A 114 3.26 -16.81 10.40
CA GLU A 114 4.73 -16.98 10.36
C GLU A 114 5.39 -16.86 8.98
N GLY A 115 5.83 -15.62 8.67
CA GLY A 115 6.95 -15.31 7.79
C GLY A 115 6.85 -15.90 6.39
N ASP A 116 6.30 -15.11 5.46
CA ASP A 116 6.23 -15.47 4.04
C ASP A 116 7.61 -15.97 3.55
N PHE A 117 7.64 -16.96 2.66
CA PHE A 117 8.89 -17.38 2.01
C PHE A 117 9.59 -16.16 1.38
N THR A 118 8.81 -15.24 0.79
CA THR A 118 9.32 -13.98 0.25
C THR A 118 9.94 -13.11 1.34
N GLU A 119 9.33 -13.01 2.52
CA GLU A 119 9.83 -12.27 3.67
C GLU A 119 11.13 -12.88 4.21
N ARG A 120 11.21 -14.21 4.33
CA ARG A 120 12.44 -14.90 4.76
C ARG A 120 13.57 -14.79 3.74
N VAL A 121 13.25 -14.81 2.45
CA VAL A 121 14.24 -14.61 1.38
C VAL A 121 14.69 -13.16 1.35
N ALA A 122 13.76 -12.20 1.42
CA ALA A 122 14.05 -10.78 1.51
C ALA A 122 14.92 -10.49 2.74
N GLU A 123 14.59 -11.03 3.90
CA GLU A 123 15.37 -10.88 5.13
C GLU A 123 16.78 -11.45 4.95
N ARG A 124 16.93 -12.69 4.44
CA ARG A 124 18.25 -13.31 4.21
C ARG A 124 19.14 -12.52 3.26
N LEU A 125 18.57 -11.92 2.21
CA LEU A 125 19.33 -11.14 1.23
C LEU A 125 19.60 -9.71 1.72
N THR A 126 18.67 -9.13 2.47
CA THR A 126 18.73 -7.72 2.90
C THR A 126 19.55 -7.55 4.18
N LEU A 127 19.54 -8.52 5.11
CA LEU A 127 20.26 -8.42 6.38
C LEU A 127 21.77 -8.16 6.17
N PRO A 128 22.49 -8.90 5.31
CA PRO A 128 23.92 -8.66 5.09
C PRO A 128 24.21 -7.25 4.55
N VAL A 129 23.38 -6.76 3.64
CA VAL A 129 23.52 -5.42 3.05
C VAL A 129 23.33 -4.35 4.14
N VAL A 130 22.26 -4.48 4.93
CA VAL A 130 21.92 -3.51 5.99
C VAL A 130 22.91 -3.54 7.15
N LEU A 131 23.43 -4.73 7.49
CA LEU A 131 24.43 -4.83 8.56
C LEU A 131 25.81 -4.34 8.13
N SER A 132 26.11 -4.35 6.82
CA SER A 132 27.42 -3.89 6.30
C SER A 132 27.70 -2.40 6.51
N VAL A 133 26.67 -1.57 6.72
CA VAL A 133 26.85 -0.14 6.98
C VAL A 133 27.17 0.19 8.43
N LEU A 134 27.09 -0.80 9.33
CA LEU A 134 27.39 -0.61 10.74
C LEU A 134 28.89 -0.73 11.00
N THR A 135 29.42 0.12 11.88
CA THR A 135 30.70 -0.14 12.53
C THR A 135 30.58 -1.32 13.50
N ALA A 136 31.68 -2.02 13.78
CA ALA A 136 31.71 -3.14 14.73
C ALA A 136 31.06 -2.77 16.08
N LYS A 137 31.35 -1.57 16.61
CA LYS A 137 30.77 -1.08 17.86
C LYS A 137 29.25 -0.88 17.79
N GLN A 138 28.72 -0.45 16.65
CA GLN A 138 27.26 -0.31 16.48
C GLN A 138 26.58 -1.66 16.31
N TYR A 139 27.23 -2.59 15.60
CA TYR A 139 26.78 -3.98 15.50
C TYR A 139 26.67 -4.62 16.88
N ASP A 140 27.71 -4.54 17.70
CA ASP A 140 27.72 -5.09 19.07
C ASP A 140 26.58 -4.53 19.92
N VAL A 141 26.33 -3.21 19.84
CA VAL A 141 25.22 -2.55 20.54
C VAL A 141 23.86 -3.07 20.08
N ILE A 142 23.65 -3.27 18.78
CA ILE A 142 22.36 -3.76 18.25
C ILE A 142 22.17 -5.25 18.55
N ALA A 143 23.20 -6.06 18.35
CA ALA A 143 23.19 -7.49 18.65
C ALA A 143 22.94 -7.75 20.14
N THR A 144 23.60 -6.99 21.02
CA THR A 144 23.37 -7.09 22.47
C THR A 144 21.96 -6.64 22.84
N LEU A 145 21.40 -5.61 22.19
CA LEU A 145 20.01 -5.22 22.43
C LEU A 145 19.03 -6.36 22.09
N ALA A 146 19.28 -7.07 20.99
CA ALA A 146 18.46 -8.21 20.57
C ALA A 146 18.58 -9.39 21.54
N ALA A 147 19.79 -9.68 22.05
CA ALA A 147 20.02 -10.75 23.03
C ALA A 147 19.34 -10.52 24.40
N PHE A 148 18.99 -9.27 24.70
CA PHE A 148 18.33 -8.88 25.96
C PHE A 148 16.89 -8.39 25.74
N ASP A 149 16.21 -8.85 24.69
CA ASP A 149 14.78 -8.54 24.40
C ASP A 149 14.44 -7.04 24.43
N GLY A 150 15.38 -6.18 24.04
CA GLY A 150 15.19 -4.74 24.04
C GLY A 150 15.49 -4.01 25.36
N ASP A 151 15.95 -4.71 26.41
CA ASP A 151 16.38 -4.04 27.65
C ASP A 151 17.73 -3.32 27.47
N THR A 152 17.63 -2.03 27.18
CA THR A 152 18.78 -1.13 27.03
C THR A 152 19.68 -1.02 28.26
N THR A 153 19.18 -1.29 29.47
CA THR A 153 19.97 -1.16 30.71
C THR A 153 20.83 -2.40 30.91
N ALA A 154 20.23 -3.58 30.76
CA ALA A 154 20.93 -4.85 30.84
C ALA A 154 21.97 -4.97 29.71
N ALA A 155 21.60 -4.59 28.49
CA ALA A 155 22.50 -4.62 27.33
C ALA A 155 23.68 -3.65 27.46
N ALA A 156 23.46 -2.43 27.98
CA ALA A 156 24.56 -1.49 28.23
C ALA A 156 25.55 -2.03 29.27
N LYS A 157 25.04 -2.65 30.34
CA LYS A 157 25.87 -3.28 31.38
C LYS A 157 26.70 -4.44 30.82
N ALA A 158 26.11 -5.27 29.95
CA ALA A 158 26.80 -6.39 29.32
C ALA A 158 27.99 -5.95 28.45
N LEU A 159 27.91 -4.80 27.79
CA LEU A 159 29.01 -4.20 27.02
C LEU A 159 29.96 -3.32 27.84
N GLY A 160 29.76 -3.20 29.16
CA GLY A 160 30.56 -2.31 30.00
C GLY A 160 30.42 -0.83 29.64
N MET A 161 29.28 -0.43 29.07
CA MET A 161 29.02 0.93 28.62
C MET A 161 28.10 1.67 29.59
N GLU A 162 28.34 2.97 29.74
CA GLU A 162 27.32 3.83 30.35
C GLU A 162 26.08 3.92 29.46
N LYS A 163 24.90 3.89 30.09
CA LYS A 163 23.60 3.90 29.39
C LYS A 163 23.45 5.07 28.37
N PRO A 164 23.87 6.32 28.66
CA PRO A 164 23.80 7.40 27.67
C PRO A 164 24.68 7.15 26.44
N ALA A 165 25.90 6.64 26.64
CA ALA A 165 26.82 6.31 25.55
C ALA A 165 26.29 5.16 24.68
N TYR A 166 25.66 4.16 25.31
CA TYR A 166 24.98 3.07 24.64
C TYR A 166 23.83 3.57 23.76
N LEU A 167 22.93 4.38 24.32
CA LEU A 167 21.77 4.92 23.59
C LEU A 167 22.19 5.82 22.42
N SER A 168 23.24 6.64 22.59
CA SER A 168 23.81 7.46 21.51
C SER A 168 24.35 6.60 20.37
N THR A 169 25.05 5.52 20.69
CA THR A 169 25.59 4.59 19.69
C THR A 169 24.48 3.82 18.97
N LEU A 170 23.48 3.34 19.72
CA LEU A 170 22.28 2.69 19.19
C LEU A 170 21.51 3.60 18.23
N ARG A 171 21.31 4.87 18.60
CA ARG A 171 20.61 5.84 17.75
C ARG A 171 21.32 6.05 16.42
N ARG A 172 22.66 6.19 16.43
CA ARG A 172 23.46 6.33 15.20
C ARG A 172 23.38 5.09 14.32
N GLY A 173 23.51 3.89 14.90
CA GLY A 173 23.39 2.64 14.16
C GLY A 173 22.01 2.47 13.50
N ARG A 174 20.93 2.75 14.25
CA ARG A 174 19.56 2.74 13.70
C ARG A 174 19.37 3.72 12.55
N HIS A 175 19.98 4.90 12.65
CA HIS A 175 19.87 5.90 11.58
C HIS A 175 20.56 5.43 10.29
N GLN A 176 21.73 4.81 10.39
CA GLN A 176 22.43 4.24 9.23
C GLN A 176 21.64 3.09 8.59
N ILE A 177 21.09 2.19 9.40
CA ILE A 177 20.22 1.11 8.93
C ILE A 177 19.02 1.68 8.17
N LEU A 178 18.29 2.62 8.79
CA LEU A 178 17.09 3.20 8.18
C LEU A 178 17.41 4.00 6.91
N ALA A 179 18.57 4.63 6.83
CA ALA A 179 18.98 5.36 5.63
C ALA A 179 19.13 4.43 4.42
N VAL A 180 19.73 3.24 4.61
CA VAL A 180 19.86 2.23 3.55
C VAL A 180 18.53 1.51 3.30
N TRP A 181 17.79 1.18 4.36
CA TRP A 181 16.49 0.52 4.26
C TRP A 181 15.48 1.32 3.43
N HIS A 182 15.58 2.66 3.47
CA HIS A 182 14.71 3.57 2.75
C HIS A 182 15.44 4.35 1.65
N GLU A 183 16.56 3.88 1.10
CA GLU A 183 17.32 4.65 0.09
C GLU A 183 16.48 5.01 -1.16
N HIS A 184 15.46 4.20 -1.48
CA HIS A 184 14.56 4.42 -2.63
C HIS A 184 13.15 4.90 -2.25
N GLU A 185 12.92 5.17 -0.97
CA GLU A 185 11.63 5.61 -0.45
C GLU A 185 11.82 6.84 0.43
N THR A 186 10.95 7.85 0.33
CA THR A 186 10.91 8.87 1.39
C THR A 186 10.37 8.19 2.65
N PRO A 187 11.16 8.00 3.72
CA PRO A 187 10.68 7.33 4.92
C PRO A 187 9.46 8.08 5.41
N HIS A 188 8.38 7.36 5.74
CA HIS A 188 7.26 8.00 6.41
C HIS A 188 7.80 8.58 7.70
N SER A 189 7.76 9.91 7.80
CA SER A 189 8.14 10.62 8.98
C SER A 189 7.46 9.97 10.20
N GLN A 190 8.23 9.32 11.08
CA GLN A 190 7.73 8.88 12.38
C GLN A 190 7.30 10.07 13.24
N VAL A 191 7.74 11.29 12.87
CA VAL A 191 7.12 12.51 13.36
C VAL A 191 5.75 12.56 12.72
N ARG A 192 4.72 12.18 13.48
CA ARG A 192 3.34 12.53 13.14
C ARG A 192 3.36 14.02 12.83
N VAL A 193 3.19 14.38 11.56
CA VAL A 193 2.96 15.76 11.17
C VAL A 193 1.71 16.15 11.95
N LEU A 194 1.90 16.98 12.98
CA LEU A 194 0.80 17.50 13.77
C LEU A 194 0.00 18.39 12.83
N ASP A 195 -1.07 17.83 12.27
CA ASP A 195 -2.15 18.63 11.72
C ASP A 195 -2.46 19.74 12.73
N PRO A 196 -2.30 21.03 12.37
CA PRO A 196 -2.50 22.14 13.31
C PRO A 196 -3.90 22.18 13.91
N SER A 197 -4.87 21.54 13.24
CA SER A 197 -6.25 21.37 13.71
C SER A 197 -6.43 20.21 14.69
N LYS A 198 -5.40 19.40 14.96
CA LYS A 198 -5.49 18.21 15.82
C LYS A 198 -4.41 18.17 16.90
N CYS A 199 -4.71 17.41 17.96
CA CYS A 199 -3.75 17.08 19.00
C CYS A 199 -2.78 15.98 18.56
N TYR A 200 -1.71 15.73 19.32
CA TYR A 200 -0.77 14.62 19.10
C TYR A 200 -1.44 13.23 19.00
N ASN A 201 -2.57 13.04 19.69
CA ASN A 201 -3.37 11.82 19.66
C ASN A 201 -4.50 11.85 18.61
N GLY A 202 -4.52 12.81 17.69
CA GLY A 202 -5.48 12.89 16.59
C GLY A 202 -6.85 13.50 16.91
N HIS A 203 -7.11 13.88 18.17
CA HIS A 203 -8.35 14.58 18.54
C HIS A 203 -8.44 15.99 17.93
N ASP A 204 -9.63 16.37 17.48
CA ASP A 204 -9.91 17.69 16.90
C ASP A 204 -9.74 18.83 17.93
N ARG A 205 -9.09 19.90 17.51
CA ARG A 205 -8.84 21.09 18.30
C ARG A 205 -10.12 21.90 18.51
N ALA A 206 -11.01 21.99 17.52
CA ALA A 206 -12.25 22.76 17.62
C ALA A 206 -13.20 22.16 18.68
N GLU A 207 -13.23 20.83 18.81
CA GLU A 207 -14.15 20.14 19.70
C GLU A 207 -13.60 19.93 21.11
N HIS A 208 -12.28 19.83 21.25
CA HIS A 208 -11.65 19.36 22.49
C HIS A 208 -10.60 20.32 23.04
N SER A 209 -10.60 21.59 22.62
CA SER A 209 -9.74 22.63 23.15
C SER A 209 -10.11 23.10 24.54
N ILE A 210 -9.12 23.20 25.42
CA ILE A 210 -9.17 24.08 26.59
C ILE A 210 -7.93 24.97 26.59
N GLN A 211 -8.09 26.26 26.93
CA GLN A 211 -6.97 27.16 27.19
C GLN A 211 -6.46 26.95 28.62
N GLY A 212 -5.16 26.70 28.74
CA GLY A 212 -4.49 26.68 30.03
C GLY A 212 -4.21 28.08 30.58
N PRO A 213 -3.82 28.19 31.86
CA PRO A 213 -3.53 29.47 32.51
C PRO A 213 -2.35 30.24 31.90
N ASN A 214 -1.53 29.59 31.09
CA ASN A 214 -0.42 30.19 30.33
C ASN A 214 -0.80 30.55 28.88
N GLY A 215 -2.09 30.57 28.55
CA GLY A 215 -2.59 30.79 27.20
C GLY A 215 -2.31 29.64 26.22
N LYS A 216 -1.61 28.58 26.64
CA LYS A 216 -1.33 27.41 25.80
C LYS A 216 -2.55 26.52 25.72
N TRP A 217 -2.78 26.00 24.53
CA TRP A 217 -3.84 25.06 24.28
C TRP A 217 -3.53 23.67 24.87
N ALA A 218 -4.56 23.01 25.40
CA ALA A 218 -4.52 21.62 25.81
C ALA A 218 -5.74 20.85 25.29
N CYS A 219 -5.59 19.55 25.04
CA CYS A 219 -6.68 18.67 24.64
C CYS A 219 -7.39 18.07 25.87
N LEU A 220 -8.69 18.31 26.01
CA LEU A 220 -9.52 17.84 27.12
C LEU A 220 -9.54 16.30 27.23
N LYS A 221 -9.69 15.59 26.10
CA LYS A 221 -9.68 14.12 26.04
C LYS A 221 -8.35 13.54 26.49
N CYS A 222 -7.23 14.13 26.06
CA CYS A 222 -5.89 13.71 26.49
C CYS A 222 -5.67 13.95 27.99
N ARG A 223 -6.13 15.10 28.50
CA ARG A 223 -6.01 15.43 29.92
C ARG A 223 -6.83 14.49 30.79
N SER A 224 -8.07 14.18 30.40
CA SER A 224 -8.92 13.20 31.07
C SER A 224 -8.28 11.80 31.09
N LYS A 225 -7.80 11.31 29.95
CA LYS A 225 -7.08 10.02 29.87
C LYS A 225 -5.83 10.00 30.77
N ASN A 226 -5.04 11.08 30.75
CA ASN A 226 -3.87 11.19 31.61
C ASN A 226 -4.24 11.23 33.10
N ALA A 227 -5.31 11.93 33.48
CA ALA A 227 -5.78 11.97 34.87
C ALA A 227 -6.19 10.57 35.36
N VAL A 228 -6.95 9.82 34.55
CA VAL A 228 -7.32 8.42 34.86
C VAL A 228 -6.07 7.55 35.01
N ARG A 229 -5.11 7.69 34.09
CA ARG A 229 -3.83 6.96 34.15
C ARG A 229 -3.04 7.31 35.43
N HIS A 230 -2.95 8.58 35.78
CA HIS A 230 -2.26 9.02 37.01
C HIS A 230 -2.94 8.47 38.27
N SER A 231 -4.27 8.50 38.34
CA SER A 231 -5.02 7.91 39.45
C SER A 231 -4.79 6.40 39.57
N ARG A 232 -4.76 5.67 38.45
CA ARG A 232 -4.45 4.24 38.44
C ARG A 232 -3.03 3.96 38.95
N ASN A 233 -2.04 4.66 38.38
CA ASN A 233 -0.64 4.49 38.78
C ASN A 233 -0.41 4.87 40.24
N HIS A 234 -1.12 5.88 40.76
CA HIS A 234 -1.07 6.25 42.18
C HIS A 234 -1.61 5.12 43.08
N ARG A 235 -2.76 4.53 42.72
CA ARG A 235 -3.32 3.38 43.44
C ARG A 235 -2.39 2.16 43.40
N GLU A 236 -1.78 1.88 42.25
CA GLU A 236 -0.80 0.79 42.11
C GLU A 236 0.42 1.04 43.01
N ARG A 237 0.95 2.26 43.04
CA ARG A 237 2.06 2.64 43.94
C ARG A 237 1.70 2.48 45.41
N GLN A 238 0.50 2.88 45.82
CA GLN A 238 0.02 2.70 47.19
C GLN A 238 -0.11 1.22 47.56
N LYS A 239 -0.65 0.40 46.65
CA LYS A 239 -0.73 -1.06 46.85
C LYS A 239 0.65 -1.69 46.98
N THR A 240 1.58 -1.34 46.10
CA THR A 240 2.96 -1.84 46.20
C THR A 240 3.66 -1.38 47.46
N ALA A 241 3.43 -0.13 47.91
CA ALA A 241 4.00 0.38 49.15
C ALA A 241 3.40 -0.32 50.39
N ALA A 242 2.10 -0.61 50.39
CA ALA A 242 1.44 -1.37 51.45
C ALA A 242 1.95 -2.81 51.53
N LEU A 243 2.07 -3.49 50.39
CA LEU A 243 2.67 -4.84 50.31
C LEU A 243 4.12 -4.83 50.80
N TRP A 244 4.93 -3.85 50.38
CA TRP A 244 6.29 -3.70 50.88
C TRP A 244 6.34 -3.47 52.39
N ALA A 245 5.45 -2.64 52.94
CA ALA A 245 5.35 -2.41 54.37
C ALA A 245 4.97 -3.69 55.15
N GLU A 246 4.00 -4.47 54.65
CA GLU A 246 3.63 -5.77 55.24
C GLU A 246 4.76 -6.79 55.17
N THR A 247 5.53 -6.81 54.08
CA THR A 247 6.59 -7.79 53.87
C THR A 247 7.86 -7.46 54.67
N TYR A 248 8.13 -6.17 54.94
CA TYR A 248 9.40 -5.71 55.52
C TYR A 248 9.29 -4.95 56.85
N SER A 249 8.09 -4.80 57.45
CA SER A 249 7.90 -4.17 58.77
C SER A 249 7.65 -5.18 59.89
N SER A 250 8.39 -6.30 59.91
CA SER A 250 8.44 -7.13 61.13
C SER A 250 9.30 -6.42 62.19
N PRO A 251 8.79 -6.19 63.41
CA PRO A 251 9.57 -5.56 64.47
C PRO A 251 10.62 -6.55 65.00
N THR A 252 11.87 -6.09 65.07
CA THR A 252 12.88 -6.62 66.01
C THR A 252 12.50 -6.30 67.44
#